data_AF-A0A8S3J033-F1
#
_entry.id   AF-A0A8S3J033-F1
#
_cell.length_a   1.000
_cell.length_b   1.000
_cell.length_c   1.000
_cell.angle_alpha   90.00
_cell.angle_beta   90.00
_cell.angle_gamma   90.00
#
_symmetry.space_group_name_H-M   'P 1'
#
loop_
_entity.id
_entity.type
_entity.pdbx_description
1 polymer ?
#
loop_
_entity_poly.entity_id
_entity_poly.type
_entity_poly.pdbx_seq_one_letter_code
_entity_poly.pdbx_strand_id
1 'polypeptide(L)'
;MVLHRSESYPIRGIFYLIRHPSLWRQIFCGLIVMILVSIIGSILLFIFAFPVQANCLSEYMPDWIAWIISFVLTLFEIGITVLVFSSLFLAYYMNIIFDAIWRQETMTTNREEIQLTSSTRTACIKSFL
;
A
#
# COMPACT_ATOMS: atom_id res chain seq x y z
N MET A 1 -5.48 -28.74 -13.89
CA MET A 1 -5.66 -28.08 -12.59
C MET A 1 -4.59 -28.64 -11.65
N VAL A 2 -3.38 -28.08 -11.69
CA VAL A 2 -2.23 -28.61 -10.95
C VAL A 2 -2.32 -28.12 -9.52
N LEU A 3 -2.38 -29.07 -8.58
CA LEU A 3 -2.45 -28.85 -7.15
C LEU A 3 -1.13 -28.22 -6.67
N HIS A 4 -1.03 -26.89 -6.74
CA HIS A 4 0.16 -26.20 -6.26
C HIS A 4 0.10 -26.10 -4.74
N ARG A 5 1.16 -26.53 -4.06
CA ARG A 5 1.35 -26.37 -2.62
C ARG A 5 1.15 -24.89 -2.27
N SER A 6 0.22 -24.58 -1.37
CA SER A 6 -0.24 -23.21 -1.03
C SER A 6 0.90 -22.25 -0.65
N GLU A 7 2.00 -22.82 -0.19
CA GLU A 7 3.24 -22.15 0.22
C GLU A 7 4.04 -21.53 -0.93
N SER A 8 3.79 -21.89 -2.19
CA SER A 8 4.50 -21.32 -3.33
C SER A 8 3.82 -20.10 -3.97
N TYR A 9 2.59 -19.77 -3.56
CA TYR A 9 1.87 -18.60 -4.06
C TYR A 9 2.56 -17.27 -3.72
N PRO A 10 2.98 -17.00 -2.47
CA PRO A 10 3.68 -15.75 -2.16
C PRO A 10 5.00 -15.62 -2.92
N ILE A 11 5.71 -16.73 -3.12
CA ILE A 11 6.99 -16.78 -3.85
C ILE A 11 6.79 -16.42 -5.33
N ARG A 12 5.74 -16.94 -5.96
CA ARG A 12 5.37 -16.58 -7.34
C ARG A 12 5.00 -15.11 -7.47
N GLY A 13 4.28 -14.56 -6.47
CA GLY A 13 3.97 -13.13 -6.41
C GLY A 13 5.21 -12.25 -6.36
N ILE A 14 6.18 -12.59 -5.49
CA ILE A 14 7.46 -11.89 -5.37
C ILE A 14 8.27 -11.97 -6.67
N PHE A 15 8.35 -13.16 -7.27
CA PHE A 15 9.09 -13.34 -8.53
C PHE A 15 8.46 -12.55 -9.69
N TYR A 16 7.13 -12.50 -9.76
CA TYR A 16 6.42 -11.69 -10.76
C TYR A 16 6.66 -10.18 -10.53
N LEU A 17 6.62 -9.74 -9.27
CA LEU A 17 6.92 -8.36 -8.89
C LEU A 17 8.34 -7.94 -9.31
N ILE A 18 9.33 -8.81 -9.08
CA ILE A 18 10.74 -8.56 -9.44
C ILE A 18 10.93 -8.47 -10.96
N ARG A 19 10.19 -9.27 -11.73
CA ARG A 19 10.32 -9.34 -13.20
C ARG A 19 9.70 -8.15 -13.93
N HIS A 20 8.77 -7.41 -13.32
CA HIS A 20 8.09 -6.26 -13.92
C HIS A 20 8.43 -4.95 -13.21
N PRO A 21 9.47 -4.20 -13.66
CA PRO A 21 9.93 -2.97 -13.00
C PRO A 21 8.89 -1.83 -13.03
N SER A 22 7.85 -1.92 -13.87
CA SER A 22 6.76 -0.94 -13.89
C SER A 22 5.97 -0.90 -12.58
N LEU A 23 5.88 -2.02 -11.84
CA LEU A 23 5.16 -2.08 -10.57
C LEU A 23 5.96 -1.48 -9.40
N TRP A 24 7.28 -1.46 -9.50
CA TRP A 24 8.16 -0.97 -8.44
C TRP A 24 7.92 0.51 -8.18
N ARG A 25 7.72 1.30 -9.23
CA ARG A 25 7.43 2.74 -9.09
C ARG A 25 6.16 2.99 -8.28
N GLN A 26 5.13 2.17 -8.46
CA GLN A 26 3.93 2.27 -7.63
C GLN A 26 4.26 1.89 -6.19
N ILE A 27 4.93 0.76 -5.93
CA ILE A 27 5.24 0.34 -4.55
C ILE A 27 6.10 1.39 -3.81
N PHE A 28 7.16 1.89 -4.43
CA PHE A 28 8.02 2.92 -3.85
C PHE A 28 7.28 4.24 -3.61
N CYS A 29 6.39 4.65 -4.53
CA CYS A 29 5.57 5.84 -4.33
C CYS A 29 4.68 5.71 -3.09
N GLY A 30 3.97 4.58 -2.95
CA GLY A 30 3.12 4.31 -1.78
C GLY A 30 3.91 4.31 -0.47
N LEU A 31 5.12 3.75 -0.49
CA LEU A 31 6.02 3.71 0.66
C LEU A 31 6.48 5.12 1.06
N ILE A 32 6.89 5.95 0.10
CA ILE A 32 7.30 7.34 0.36
C ILE A 32 6.12 8.14 0.94
N VAL A 33 4.93 7.99 0.38
CA VAL A 33 3.73 8.67 0.89
C VAL A 33 3.41 8.23 2.32
N MET A 34 3.51 6.93 2.63
CA MET A 34 3.33 6.42 4.00
C MET A 34 4.34 6.99 4.98
N ILE A 35 5.61 7.04 4.61
CA ILE A 35 6.66 7.62 5.46
C ILE A 35 6.38 9.11 5.70
N LEU A 36 6.04 9.87 4.64
CA LEU A 36 5.75 11.29 4.76
C LEU A 36 4.54 11.54 5.66
N VAL A 37 3.44 10.81 5.47
CA VAL A 37 2.25 10.99 6.31
C VAL A 37 2.52 10.59 7.75
N SER A 38 3.29 9.52 7.98
CA SER A 38 3.66 9.11 9.34
C SER A 38 4.52 10.17 10.05
N ILE A 39 5.51 10.74 9.37
CA ILE A 39 6.38 11.79 9.93
C ILE A 39 5.57 13.06 10.21
N ILE A 40 4.81 13.54 9.22
CA ILE A 40 3.99 14.75 9.35
C ILE A 40 2.95 14.57 10.45
N GLY A 41 2.24 13.45 10.48
CA GLY A 41 1.24 13.15 11.50
C GLY A 41 1.83 13.08 12.92
N SER A 42 3.02 12.49 13.07
CA SER A 42 3.72 12.43 14.36
C SER A 42 4.13 13.82 14.85
N ILE A 43 4.66 14.67 13.94
CA ILE A 43 5.03 16.05 14.28
C ILE A 43 3.80 16.87 14.67
N LEU A 44 2.70 16.74 13.93
CA LEU A 44 1.46 17.43 14.24
C LEU A 44 0.90 17.02 15.60
N LEU A 45 0.87 15.72 15.92
CA LEU A 45 0.47 15.24 17.24
C LEU A 45 1.37 15.81 18.34
N PHE A 46 2.68 15.89 18.11
CA PHE A 46 3.59 16.45 19.10
C PHE A 46 3.41 17.96 19.29
N ILE A 47 3.06 18.71 18.26
CA ILE A 47 2.85 20.17 18.38
C ILE A 47 1.50 20.50 19.01
N PHE A 48 0.45 19.71 18.73
CA PHE A 48 -0.90 20.01 19.16
C PHE A 48 -1.34 19.24 20.42
N ALA A 49 -1.12 17.93 20.47
CA ALA A 49 -1.61 17.10 21.58
C ALA A 49 -0.77 17.31 22.85
N PHE A 50 0.57 17.36 22.71
CA PHE A 50 1.48 17.50 23.84
C PHE A 50 1.22 18.74 24.72
N PRO A 51 1.16 19.98 24.19
CA PRO A 51 0.93 21.15 25.05
C PRO A 51 -0.47 21.17 25.64
N VAL A 52 -1.48 20.66 24.92
CA VAL A 52 -2.86 20.59 25.43
C VAL A 52 -2.93 19.61 26.60
N GLN A 53 -2.29 18.45 26.49
CA GLN A 53 -2.23 17.46 27.57
C GLN A 53 -1.44 17.98 28.77
N ALA A 54 -0.28 18.60 28.53
CA ALA A 54 0.55 19.15 29.59
C ALA A 54 -0.17 20.24 30.40
N ASN A 55 -0.88 21.15 29.72
CA ASN A 55 -1.64 22.21 30.38
C ASN A 55 -2.89 21.68 31.08
N CYS A 56 -3.53 20.64 30.55
CA CYS A 56 -4.68 20.02 31.19
C CYS A 56 -4.25 19.27 32.47
N LEU A 57 -3.11 18.59 32.45
CA LEU A 57 -2.60 17.87 33.63
C LEU A 57 -1.99 18.80 34.68
N SER A 58 -1.36 19.92 34.30
CA SER A 58 -0.78 20.85 35.28
C SER A 58 -1.81 21.48 36.22
N GLU A 59 -3.10 21.46 35.85
CA GLU A 59 -4.19 21.90 36.72
C GLU A 59 -4.46 20.93 37.90
N TYR A 60 -4.11 19.65 37.76
CA TYR A 60 -4.42 18.61 38.75
C TYR A 60 -3.19 18.06 39.48
N MET A 61 -1.98 18.27 38.97
CA MET A 61 -0.75 17.67 39.46
C MET A 61 0.46 18.57 39.21
N PRO A 62 1.56 18.44 39.97
CA PRO A 62 2.74 19.29 39.79
C PRO A 62 3.37 19.12 38.40
N ASP A 63 3.88 20.23 37.86
CA ASP A 63 4.29 20.38 36.45
C ASP A 63 5.24 19.29 35.95
N TRP A 64 6.15 18.83 36.80
CA TRP A 64 7.12 17.79 36.44
C TRP A 64 6.47 16.43 36.17
N ILE A 65 5.42 16.07 36.92
CA ILE A 65 4.67 14.83 36.70
C ILE A 65 3.77 14.97 35.48
N ALA A 66 3.09 16.12 35.36
CA ALA A 66 2.21 16.43 34.23
C ALA A 66 2.95 16.30 32.89
N TRP A 67 4.19 16.82 32.82
CA TRP A 67 5.03 16.76 31.63
C TRP A 67 5.38 15.32 31.22
N ILE A 68 5.81 14.48 32.18
CA ILE A 68 6.19 13.08 31.90
C ILE A 68 4.97 12.28 31.43
N ILE A 69 3.83 12.41 32.11
CA ILE A 69 2.62 11.67 31.76
C ILE A 69 2.11 12.10 30.38
N SER A 70 2.11 13.41 30.10
CA SER A 70 1.70 13.94 28.80
C SER A 70 2.60 13.44 27.68
N PHE A 71 3.91 13.35 27.91
CA PHE A 71 4.85 12.79 26.93
C PHE A 71 4.53 11.32 26.61
N VAL A 72 4.29 10.49 27.63
CA VAL A 72 3.94 9.07 27.45
C VAL A 72 2.59 8.92 26.74
N LEU A 73 1.59 9.73 27.10
CA LEU A 73 0.27 9.72 26.48
C LEU A 73 0.34 10.12 24.99
N THR A 74 1.11 11.17 24.68
CA THR A 74 1.35 11.60 23.29
C THR A 74 2.04 10.48 22.48
N LEU A 75 3.01 9.77 23.04
CA LEU A 75 3.63 8.61 22.37
C LEU A 75 2.63 7.49 22.08
N PHE A 76 1.72 7.23 23.02
CA PHE A 76 0.66 6.24 22.86
C PHE A 76 -0.33 6.64 21.75
N GLU A 77 -0.75 7.90 21.72
CA GLU A 77 -1.61 8.44 20.66
C GLU A 77 -0.96 8.39 19.27
N ILE A 78 0.34 8.68 19.18
CA ILE A 78 1.10 8.52 17.93
C ILE A 78 1.08 7.05 17.51
N GLY A 79 1.35 6.12 18.43
CA GLY A 79 1.32 4.68 18.17
C GLY A 79 -0.03 4.21 17.61
N ILE A 80 -1.13 4.60 18.26
CA ILE A 80 -2.48 4.27 17.80
C ILE A 80 -2.75 4.89 16.43
N THR A 81 -2.43 6.17 16.25
CA THR A 81 -2.67 6.89 15.00
C THR A 81 -1.95 6.22 13.83
N VAL A 82 -0.68 5.84 14.02
CA VAL A 82 0.11 5.14 12.99
C VAL A 82 -0.46 3.75 12.70
N LEU A 83 -0.91 3.00 13.70
CA LEU A 83 -1.54 1.69 13.50
C LEU A 83 -2.85 1.80 12.70
N VAL A 84 -3.72 2.74 13.09
CA VAL A 84 -4.99 2.96 12.38
C VAL A 84 -4.71 3.43 10.94
N PHE A 85 -3.86 4.42 10.76
CA PHE A 85 -3.54 4.95 9.44
C PHE A 85 -2.90 3.90 8.54
N SER A 86 -1.93 3.13 9.06
CA SER A 86 -1.26 2.09 8.28
C SER A 86 -2.20 0.96 7.88
N SER A 87 -3.15 0.58 8.73
CA SER A 87 -4.16 -0.45 8.39
C SER A 87 -5.08 -0.02 7.25
N LEU A 88 -5.56 1.23 7.28
CA LEU A 88 -6.42 1.80 6.23
C LEU A 88 -5.63 1.99 4.92
N PHE A 89 -4.43 2.56 5.02
CA PHE A 89 -3.60 2.80 3.85
C PHE A 89 -3.20 1.49 3.18
N LEU A 90 -2.79 0.47 3.94
CA LEU A 90 -2.43 -0.83 3.39
C LEU A 90 -3.61 -1.48 2.65
N ALA A 91 -4.81 -1.45 3.23
CA ALA A 91 -6.00 -1.97 2.59
C ALA A 91 -6.30 -1.25 1.25
N TYR A 92 -6.20 0.08 1.23
CA TYR A 92 -6.39 0.86 0.02
C TYR A 92 -5.32 0.58 -1.05
N TYR A 93 -4.05 0.53 -0.65
CA TYR A 93 -2.93 0.35 -1.57
C TYR A 93 -2.91 -1.05 -2.19
N MET A 94 -3.30 -2.07 -1.42
CA MET A 94 -3.45 -3.43 -1.93
C MET A 94 -4.48 -3.50 -3.05
N ASN A 95 -5.60 -2.77 -2.95
CA ASN A 95 -6.60 -2.72 -4.02
C ASN A 95 -6.06 -2.04 -5.28
N ILE A 96 -5.33 -0.92 -5.14
CA ILE A 96 -4.72 -0.24 -6.29
C ILE A 96 -3.74 -1.14 -7.03
N ILE A 97 -2.86 -1.83 -6.29
CA ILE A 97 -1.88 -2.73 -6.88
C ILE A 97 -2.59 -3.89 -7.59
N PHE A 98 -3.61 -4.46 -6.95
CA PHE A 98 -4.39 -5.56 -7.53
C PHE A 98 -5.07 -5.14 -8.84
N ASP A 99 -5.68 -3.95 -8.88
CA ASP A 99 -6.29 -3.41 -10.11
C ASP A 99 -5.25 -3.12 -11.21
N ALA A 100 -4.03 -2.73 -10.83
CA ALA A 100 -2.95 -2.51 -11.79
C ALA A 100 -2.48 -3.83 -12.40
N ILE A 101 -2.34 -4.89 -11.60
CA ILE A 101 -1.99 -6.23 -12.06
C ILE A 101 -3.09 -6.78 -12.97
N TRP A 102 -4.36 -6.67 -12.55
CA TRP A 102 -5.49 -7.15 -13.35
C TRP A 102 -5.55 -6.50 -14.73
N ARG A 103 -5.32 -5.17 -14.79
CA ARG A 103 -5.27 -4.44 -16.05
C ARG A 103 -4.13 -4.90 -16.96
N GLN A 104 -2.96 -5.21 -16.40
CA GLN A 104 -1.84 -5.74 -17.19
C GLN A 104 -2.16 -7.11 -17.79
N GLU A 105 -2.71 -8.01 -16.99
CA GLU A 105 -3.09 -9.36 -17.45
C GLU A 105 -4.21 -9.34 -18.50
N THR A 106 -5.16 -8.41 -18.35
CA THR A 106 -6.23 -8.24 -19.33
C THR A 106 -5.67 -7.74 -20.67
N MET A 107 -4.67 -6.85 -20.65
CA MET A 107 -4.05 -6.34 -21.88
C MET A 107 -3.23 -7.40 -22.61
N THR A 108 -2.51 -8.28 -21.90
CA THR A 108 -1.77 -9.38 -22.52
C THR A 108 -2.73 -10.37 -23.19
N THR A 109 -3.80 -10.75 -22.50
CA THR A 109 -4.82 -11.69 -23.02
C THR A 109 -5.49 -11.15 -24.29
N ASN A 110 -5.95 -9.89 -24.28
CA ASN A 110 -6.57 -9.26 -25.45
C ASN A 110 -5.62 -9.22 -26.66
N ARG A 111 -4.31 -9.03 -26.41
CA ARG A 111 -3.31 -9.01 -27.48
C ARG A 111 -3.17 -10.37 -28.16
N GLU A 112 -3.21 -11.45 -27.39
CA GLU A 112 -3.13 -12.81 -27.93
C GLU A 112 -4.38 -13.17 -28.75
N GLU A 113 -5.58 -12.80 -28.30
CA GLU A 113 -6.82 -13.00 -29.07
C GLU A 113 -6.81 -12.24 -30.40
N ILE A 114 -6.31 -11.00 -30.41
CA ILE A 114 -6.18 -10.19 -31.64
C ILE A 114 -5.16 -10.81 -32.61
N GLN A 115 -4.07 -11.38 -32.10
CA GLN A 115 -3.10 -12.09 -32.95
C GLN A 115 -3.66 -13.39 -33.52
N LEU A 116 -4.43 -14.15 -32.74
CA LEU A 116 -5.09 -15.35 -33.23
C LEU A 116 -6.13 -15.00 -34.29
N THR A 117 -7.02 -14.05 -34.03
CA THR A 117 -8.05 -13.64 -35.02
C THR A 117 -7.46 -13.07 -36.31
N SER A 118 -6.36 -12.31 -36.24
CA SER A 118 -5.68 -11.84 -37.45
C SER A 118 -5.01 -12.99 -38.23
N SER A 119 -4.37 -13.95 -37.54
CA SER A 119 -3.77 -15.12 -38.19
C SER A 119 -4.82 -16.03 -38.84
N THR A 120 -5.94 -16.30 -38.16
CA THR A 120 -7.06 -17.09 -38.73
C THR A 120 -7.71 -16.39 -39.92
N ARG A 121 -7.91 -15.06 -39.86
CA ARG A 121 -8.39 -14.28 -41.02
C ARG A 121 -7.44 -14.40 -42.22
N THR A 122 -6.13 -14.33 -41.99
CA THR A 122 -5.13 -14.41 -43.06
C THR A 122 -5.06 -15.82 -43.67
N ALA A 123 -5.25 -16.87 -42.86
CA ALA A 123 -5.30 -18.26 -43.32
C ALA A 123 -6.57 -18.57 -44.13
N CYS A 124 -7.75 -18.10 -43.69
CA CYS A 124 -8.99 -18.28 -44.46
C CYS A 124 -8.93 -17.58 -45.83
N ILE A 125 -8.37 -16.36 -45.91
CA ILE A 125 -8.22 -15.64 -47.18
C ILE A 125 -7.29 -16.39 -48.14
N LYS A 126 -6.20 -17.00 -47.65
CA LYS A 126 -5.31 -17.84 -48.48
C LYS A 126 -5.94 -19.17 -48.92
N SER A 127 -6.94 -19.69 -48.20
CA SER A 127 -7.62 -20.94 -48.60
C SER A 127 -8.70 -20.76 -49.65
N PHE A 128 -9.10 -19.51 -49.92
CA PHE A 128 -10.18 -19.17 -50.85
C PHE A 128 -9.68 -18.68 -52.23
N LEU A 129 -8.36 -18.54 -52.40
CA LEU A 129 -7.69 -18.08 -53.62
C LEU A 129 -6.79 -19.19 -54.16
#